data_AF-A0A519CCU1-F1
#
_entry.id   AF-A0A519CCU1-F1
#
_cell.length_a   1.000
_cell.length_b   1.000
_cell.length_c   1.000
_cell.angle_alpha   90.00
_cell.angle_beta   90.00
_cell.angle_gamma   90.00
#
_symmetry.space_group_name_H-M   'P 1'
#
loop_
_entity.id
_entity.type
_entity.pdbx_description
1 polymer ?
#
loop_
_entity_poly.entity_id
_entity_poly.type
_entity_poly.pdbx_seq_one_letter_code
_entity_poly.pdbx_strand_id
1 'polypeptide(L)' 'MGLSDLTSADKKVYEYLKANDFVEKAWSTKKAATALKMKEDEVYDSLSNLAEYMRNNIHIHYRDGSIRIGAN' A
#
# COMPACT_ATOMS: atom_id res chain seq x y z
N MET A 1 -1.09 -6.61 16.83
CA MET A 1 -2.53 -6.80 16.54
C MET A 1 -2.63 -7.44 15.16
N GLY A 2 -2.74 -8.76 15.04
CA GLY A 2 -2.61 -9.41 13.72
C GLY A 2 -3.66 -8.99 12.68
N LEU A 3 -3.48 -9.49 11.45
CA LEU A 3 -4.28 -9.34 10.22
C LEU A 3 -5.83 -9.24 10.36
N SER A 4 -6.37 -9.61 11.52
CA SER A 4 -7.77 -9.51 11.94
C SER A 4 -8.27 -8.07 12.13
N ASP A 5 -7.38 -7.12 12.46
CA ASP A 5 -7.69 -5.69 12.58
C ASP A 5 -7.54 -4.93 11.25
N LEU A 6 -7.15 -5.60 10.16
CA LEU A 6 -7.06 -4.93 8.86
C LEU A 6 -8.44 -4.44 8.45
N THR A 7 -8.56 -3.13 8.31
CA THR A 7 -9.79 -2.46 7.89
C THR A 7 -10.09 -2.78 6.42
N SER A 8 -11.31 -2.49 5.99
CA SER A 8 -11.71 -2.58 4.58
C SER A 8 -10.82 -1.73 3.65
N ALA A 9 -10.16 -0.69 4.19
CA ALA A 9 -9.18 0.13 3.49
C ALA A 9 -7.93 -0.69 3.15
N ASP A 10 -7.37 -1.36 4.14
CA ASP A 10 -6.13 -2.12 4.02
C ASP A 10 -6.25 -3.22 2.96
N LYS A 11 -7.38 -3.92 2.92
CA LYS A 11 -7.66 -4.93 1.87
C LYS A 11 -7.73 -4.32 0.48
N LYS A 12 -8.38 -3.15 0.33
CA LYS A 12 -8.45 -2.43 -0.95
C LYS A 12 -7.08 -1.95 -1.41
N VAL A 13 -6.27 -1.40 -0.49
CA VAL A 13 -4.91 -0.95 -0.79
C VAL A 13 -4.06 -2.15 -1.22
N TYR A 14 -4.19 -3.29 -0.54
CA TYR A 14 -3.49 -4.52 -0.91
C TYR A 14 -3.90 -5.06 -2.28
N GLU A 15 -5.20 -5.16 -2.56
CA GLU A 15 -5.67 -5.58 -3.89
C GLU A 15 -5.21 -4.61 -4.98
N TYR A 16 -5.20 -3.31 -4.70
CA TYR A 16 -4.70 -2.31 -5.63
C TYR A 16 -3.19 -2.44 -5.88
N LEU A 17 -2.40 -2.69 -4.82
CA LEU A 17 -0.97 -2.99 -4.91
C LEU A 17 -0.68 -4.29 -5.65
N LYS A 18 -1.57 -5.28 -5.57
CA LYS A 18 -1.43 -6.56 -6.29
C LYS A 18 -1.88 -6.46 -7.76
N ALA A 19 -2.91 -5.66 -8.02
CA ALA A 19 -3.44 -5.44 -9.36
C ALA A 19 -2.60 -4.46 -10.19
N ASN A 20 -1.85 -3.57 -9.52
CA ASN A 20 -0.94 -2.63 -10.17
C ASN A 20 0.49 -2.86 -9.71
N ASP A 21 1.39 -2.98 -10.68
CA ASP A 21 2.80 -3.21 -10.40
C ASP A 21 3.51 -1.90 -9.99
N PHE A 22 3.62 -1.66 -8.69
CA PHE A 22 4.35 -0.51 -8.12
C PHE A 22 5.84 -0.82 -7.88
N VAL A 23 6.33 -1.98 -8.34
CA VAL A 23 7.76 -2.27 -8.47
C VAL A 23 8.34 -1.50 -9.65
N GLU A 24 7.59 -1.39 -10.75
CA GLU A 24 7.97 -0.58 -11.91
C GLU A 24 7.46 0.86 -11.82
N LYS A 25 6.23 1.06 -11.34
CA LYS A 25 5.64 2.40 -11.18
C LYS A 25 5.91 2.99 -9.80
N ALA A 26 6.30 4.28 -9.79
CA ALA A 26 6.39 5.05 -8.57
C ALA A 26 5.04 5.04 -7.81
N TRP A 27 5.06 4.52 -6.58
CA TRP A 27 3.98 4.60 -5.62
C TRP A 27 3.72 6.05 -5.24
N SER A 28 2.45 6.40 -5.16
CA SER A 28 2.01 7.71 -4.69
C SER A 28 0.73 7.54 -3.90
N THR A 29 0.80 7.84 -2.61
CA THR A 29 -0.34 7.80 -1.68
C THR A 29 -1.52 8.62 -2.20
N LYS A 30 -1.22 9.78 -2.80
CA LYS A 30 -2.18 10.64 -3.52
C LYS A 30 -2.93 9.91 -4.63
N LYS A 31 -2.20 9.19 -5.49
CA LYS A 31 -2.79 8.45 -6.61
C LYS A 31 -3.63 7.27 -6.10
N ALA A 32 -3.13 6.54 -5.11
CA ALA A 32 -3.86 5.44 -4.49
C ALA A 32 -5.14 5.93 -3.81
N ALA A 33 -5.09 7.00 -3.02
CA ALA A 33 -6.25 7.64 -2.38
C ALA A 33 -7.30 8.05 -3.42
N THR A 34 -6.88 8.69 -4.52
CA THR A 34 -7.77 9.09 -5.60
C THR A 34 -8.39 7.89 -6.32
N ALA A 35 -7.59 6.86 -6.63
CA ALA A 35 -8.05 5.65 -7.31
C ALA A 35 -9.03 4.83 -6.45
N LEU A 36 -8.78 4.75 -5.16
CA LEU A 36 -9.60 4.03 -4.19
C LEU A 36 -10.80 4.87 -3.69
N LYS A 37 -10.83 6.16 -4.02
CA LYS A 37 -11.75 7.18 -3.47
C LYS A 37 -11.75 7.17 -1.94
N MET A 38 -10.56 7.12 -1.35
CA MET A 38 -10.32 7.10 0.10
C MET A 38 -9.49 8.32 0.51
N LYS A 39 -9.42 8.61 1.80
CA LYS A 39 -8.57 9.69 2.30
C LYS A 39 -7.10 9.27 2.26
N GLU A 40 -6.20 10.23 2.05
CA GLU A 40 -4.75 9.98 2.11
C GLU A 40 -4.34 9.40 3.47
N ASP A 41 -4.93 9.91 4.56
CA ASP A 41 -4.68 9.41 5.92
C ASP A 41 -5.00 7.91 6.06
N GLU A 42 -6.16 7.48 5.55
CA GLU A 42 -6.55 6.06 5.57
C GLU A 42 -5.57 5.20 4.77
N VAL A 43 -5.07 5.70 3.64
CA VAL A 43 -4.07 4.98 2.83
C VAL A 43 -2.73 4.92 3.56
N TYR A 44 -2.33 5.95 4.31
CA TYR A 44 -1.10 5.93 5.12
C TYR A 44 -1.18 4.93 6.27
N ASP A 45 -2.30 4.93 7.01
CA ASP A 45 -2.55 3.94 8.05
C ASP A 45 -2.57 2.53 7.46
N SER A 46 -3.25 2.37 6.32
CA SER A 46 -3.30 1.10 5.59
C SER A 46 -1.92 0.62 5.20
N LEU A 47 -1.09 1.51 4.65
CA LEU A 47 0.25 1.18 4.21
C LEU A 47 1.14 0.78 5.39
N SER A 48 1.02 1.47 6.52
CA SER A 48 1.77 1.17 7.74
C SER A 48 1.36 -0.20 8.29
N ASN A 49 0.06 -0.45 8.41
CA ASN A 49 -0.48 -1.76 8.81
C ASN A 49 -0.01 -2.86 7.86
N LEU A 50 -0.10 -2.63 6.55
CA LEU A 50 0.36 -3.57 5.53
C LEU A 50 1.87 -3.82 5.63
N ALA A 51 2.69 -2.79 5.83
CA ALA A 51 4.14 -2.95 6.00
C ALA A 51 4.49 -3.70 7.29
N GLU A 52 3.70 -3.54 8.35
CA GLU A 52 3.92 -4.16 9.64
C GLU A 52 3.44 -5.61 9.70
N TYR A 53 2.23 -5.89 9.18
CA TYR A 53 1.61 -7.22 9.21
C TYR A 53 1.94 -8.08 8.00
N MET A 54 2.10 -7.47 6.83
CA MET A 54 2.41 -8.13 5.56
C MET A 54 3.84 -7.84 5.12
N ARG A 55 4.76 -7.60 6.07
CA ARG A 55 6.19 -7.34 5.83
C ARG A 55 6.87 -8.39 4.94
N ASN A 56 6.38 -9.63 4.96
CA ASN A 56 6.89 -10.70 4.11
C ASN A 56 6.31 -10.70 2.69
N ASN A 57 5.14 -10.11 2.49
CA ASN A 57 4.48 -10.02 1.19
C ASN A 57 4.69 -8.66 0.52
N ILE A 58 5.03 -7.61 1.27
CA ILE A 58 5.14 -6.25 0.73
C ILE A 58 6.55 -5.70 0.99
N HIS A 59 7.22 -5.33 -0.10
CA HIS A 59 8.54 -4.71 -0.08
C HIS A 59 8.44 -3.25 -0.53
N ILE A 60 8.72 -2.32 0.39
CA ILE A 60 8.75 -0.89 0.08
C ILE A 60 10.22 -0.47 -0.10
N HIS A 61 10.56 0.03 -1.29
CA HIS A 61 11.87 0.56 -1.63
C HIS A 61 11.76 2.03 -2.02
N TYR A 62 12.72 2.84 -1.58
CA TYR A 62 12.85 4.22 -2.04
C TYR A 62 13.95 4.28 -3.11
N ARG A 63 13.62 4.69 -4.34
CA ARG A 63 14.60 4.82 -5.43
C ARG A 63 14.27 6.03 -6.31
N ASP A 64 15.30 6.82 -6.63
CA ASP A 64 15.20 8.00 -7.50
C ASP A 64 14.15 9.04 -7.05
N GLY A 65 14.02 9.23 -5.73
CA GLY A 65 13.06 10.17 -5.15
C GLY A 65 11.61 9.68 -5.11
N SER A 66 11.36 8.44 -5.54
CA SER A 66 10.04 7.82 -5.56
C SER A 66 9.97 6.57 -4.69
N ILE A 67 8.83 6.37 -4.03
CA ILE A 67 8.52 5.13 -3.34
C ILE A 67 8.17 4.08 -4.40
N ARG A 68 8.62 2.85 -4.23
CA ARG A 68 8.24 1.68 -5.01
C ARG A 68 7.78 0.60 -4.06
N ILE A 69 6.68 -0.06 -4.39
CA ILE A 69 6.07 -1.06 -3.52
C ILE A 69 5.86 -2.32 -4.34
N GLY A 70 6.54 -3.40 -3.98
CA GLY A 70 6.25 -4.72 -4.51
C GLY A 70 5.35 -5.47 -3.56
N ALA A 71 4.19 -5.90 -4.02
CA ALA A 71 3.35 -6.85 -3.32
C ALA A 71 3.45 -8.21 -4.03
N ASN A 72 3.82 -9.26 -3.29
CA ASN A 72 3.97 -10.64 -3.75
C ASN A 72 2.75 -11.48 -3.33
#